data_AF-A0A6P4G0T2-F1
#
_entry.id   AF-A0A6P4G0T2-F1
#
_cell.length_a   1.000
_cell.length_b   1.000
_cell.length_c   1.000
_cell.angle_alpha   90.00
_cell.angle_beta   90.00
_cell.angle_gamma   90.00
#
_symmetry.space_group_name_H-M   'P 1'
#
loop_
_entity.id
_entity.type
_entity.pdbx_description
1 polymer ?
#
loop_
_entity_poly.entity_id
_entity_poly.type
_entity_poly.pdbx_seq_one_letter_code
_entity_poly.pdbx_strand_id
1 'polypeptide(L)'
;MLRTFVTSALRSVCRQPPTASSVFSMVQRTQRANLVTLSRPSLLPVPTLSSPAPLQLLQLPGGLAATGSPPTTRNVTKFSLIKGKRKTSKAVLKRFKRLDWGAWIRTHSGRQKKLFKKSGALRRRLKQHVFTNATQSWLLDKMVTSFWRRPKHYIADPYRPYHSRNEYYATQSKTFKV
;
A
#
# COMPACT_ATOMS: atom_id res chain seq x y z
N MET A 1 -67.69 -10.22 -45.83
CA MET A 1 -66.60 -9.35 -45.32
C MET A 1 -65.85 -10.15 -44.26
N LEU A 2 -64.72 -10.74 -44.65
CA LEU A 2 -63.97 -11.75 -43.88
C LEU A 2 -63.42 -11.19 -42.55
N ARG A 3 -63.59 -11.96 -41.47
CA ARG A 3 -62.81 -11.87 -40.24
C ARG A 3 -61.79 -13.00 -40.24
N THR A 4 -60.50 -12.70 -40.11
CA THR A 4 -59.48 -13.69 -39.75
C THR A 4 -58.21 -13.02 -39.22
N PHE A 5 -57.89 -13.35 -37.96
CA PHE A 5 -56.60 -13.61 -37.30
C PHE A 5 -55.34 -12.82 -37.68
N VAL A 6 -54.59 -12.33 -36.67
CA VAL A 6 -53.28 -12.90 -36.31
C VAL A 6 -53.00 -12.68 -34.82
N THR A 7 -52.66 -13.79 -34.16
CA THR A 7 -52.29 -13.99 -32.77
C THR A 7 -50.82 -13.67 -32.47
N SER A 8 -50.56 -13.42 -31.20
CA SER A 8 -49.28 -13.21 -30.50
C SER A 8 -48.12 -14.15 -30.86
N ALA A 9 -46.90 -13.62 -30.84
CA ALA A 9 -45.68 -14.38 -30.58
C ALA A 9 -44.68 -13.54 -29.76
N LEU A 10 -44.59 -13.81 -28.46
CA LEU A 10 -43.50 -13.37 -27.59
C LEU A 10 -42.27 -14.27 -27.84
N ARG A 11 -41.19 -13.70 -28.40
CA ARG A 11 -39.90 -14.38 -28.47
C ARG A 11 -39.14 -14.20 -27.15
N SER A 12 -39.20 -15.23 -26.31
CA SER A 12 -38.26 -15.44 -25.21
C SER A 12 -36.96 -15.97 -25.79
N VAL A 13 -35.85 -15.24 -25.60
CA VAL A 13 -34.50 -15.70 -25.97
C VAL A 13 -33.79 -16.13 -24.69
N CYS A 14 -33.63 -17.44 -24.56
CA CYS A 14 -32.89 -18.12 -23.51
C CYS A 14 -31.41 -17.70 -23.53
N ARG A 15 -30.92 -17.28 -22.36
CA ARG A 15 -29.52 -17.04 -22.05
C ARG A 15 -28.88 -18.38 -21.70
N GLN A 16 -27.95 -18.89 -22.52
CA GLN A 16 -27.07 -19.98 -22.11
C GLN A 16 -25.67 -19.45 -21.73
N PRO A 17 -25.06 -19.96 -20.65
CA PRO A 17 -23.69 -19.61 -20.26
C PRO A 17 -22.64 -20.50 -20.99
N PRO A 18 -21.45 -19.97 -21.32
CA PRO A 18 -20.37 -20.78 -21.86
C PRO A 18 -19.67 -21.61 -20.77
N THR A 19 -19.53 -22.90 -21.05
CA THR A 19 -18.73 -23.88 -20.30
C THR A 19 -17.23 -23.60 -20.51
N ALA A 20 -16.49 -23.44 -19.41
CA ALA A 20 -15.05 -23.26 -19.43
C ALA A 20 -14.35 -24.63 -19.33
N SER A 21 -13.70 -25.05 -20.41
CA SER A 21 -12.79 -26.21 -20.42
C SER A 21 -11.41 -25.78 -19.95
N SER A 22 -11.06 -26.12 -18.70
CA SER A 22 -9.72 -25.90 -18.17
C SER A 22 -8.82 -27.12 -18.44
N VAL A 23 -7.98 -27.01 -19.46
CA VAL A 23 -6.79 -27.86 -19.63
C VAL A 23 -5.67 -27.29 -18.76
N PHE A 24 -5.43 -27.89 -17.59
CA PHE A 24 -4.24 -27.64 -16.79
C PHE A 24 -3.22 -28.74 -17.09
N SER A 25 -2.14 -28.37 -17.79
CA SER A 25 -0.97 -29.22 -17.97
C SER A 25 -0.18 -29.29 -16.66
N MET A 26 -0.15 -30.51 -16.11
CA MET A 26 0.70 -31.00 -15.04
C MET A 26 2.18 -30.74 -15.34
N VAL A 27 2.86 -29.94 -14.51
CA VAL A 27 4.33 -29.89 -14.47
C VAL A 27 4.76 -30.28 -13.06
N GLN A 28 5.25 -31.52 -12.95
CA GLN A 28 5.87 -32.07 -11.77
C GLN A 28 7.17 -31.30 -11.49
N ARG A 29 7.23 -30.58 -10.37
CA ARG A 29 8.49 -30.04 -9.87
C ARG A 29 9.17 -31.11 -9.02
N THR A 30 10.12 -31.78 -9.66
CA THR A 30 11.02 -32.76 -9.04
C THR A 30 11.79 -32.14 -7.88
N GLN A 31 11.84 -32.89 -6.78
CA GLN A 31 12.70 -32.65 -5.63
C GLN A 31 14.18 -32.95 -5.97
N ARG A 32 15.06 -32.61 -5.02
CA ARG A 32 16.52 -32.89 -4.87
C ARG A 32 17.41 -31.69 -5.25
N ALA A 33 18.47 -31.33 -4.53
CA ALA A 33 19.19 -31.99 -3.44
C ALA A 33 19.81 -30.94 -2.50
N ASN A 34 20.00 -31.32 -1.22
CA ASN A 34 20.90 -30.66 -0.29
C ASN A 34 22.35 -30.90 -0.71
N LEU A 35 23.20 -29.88 -0.60
CA LEU A 35 24.65 -30.06 -0.58
C LEU A 35 25.23 -29.49 0.72
N VAL A 36 25.76 -30.44 1.47
CA VAL A 36 26.56 -30.34 2.68
C VAL A 36 27.82 -29.53 2.37
N THR A 37 28.13 -28.53 3.19
CA THR A 37 29.47 -27.92 3.18
C THR A 37 30.20 -28.36 4.44
N LEU A 38 31.31 -29.08 4.23
CA LEU A 38 32.18 -29.66 5.24
C LEU A 38 32.77 -28.57 6.15
N SER A 39 32.44 -28.62 7.44
CA SER A 39 33.17 -27.91 8.49
C SER A 39 34.48 -28.66 8.77
N ARG A 40 35.61 -28.00 8.51
CA ARG A 40 36.95 -28.48 8.86
C ARG A 40 37.15 -28.42 10.39
N PRO A 41 37.57 -29.50 11.05
CA PRO A 41 37.97 -29.45 12.45
C PRO A 41 39.43 -28.99 12.53
N SER A 42 39.71 -27.96 13.34
CA SER A 42 41.06 -27.66 13.79
C SER A 42 41.10 -27.81 15.30
N LEU A 43 41.69 -28.94 15.71
CA LEU A 43 42.04 -29.30 17.07
C LEU A 43 43.23 -28.45 17.51
N LEU A 44 43.12 -27.73 18.63
CA LEU A 44 44.24 -27.47 19.54
C LEU A 44 43.72 -27.43 20.98
N PRO A 45 44.19 -28.31 21.88
CA PRO A 45 43.91 -28.26 23.30
C PRO A 45 45.00 -27.46 24.03
N VAL A 46 44.61 -26.55 24.92
CA VAL A 46 45.51 -25.95 25.93
C VAL A 46 44.79 -25.98 27.28
N PRO A 47 45.31 -26.68 28.29
CA PRO A 47 44.77 -26.70 29.64
C PRO A 47 45.60 -25.83 30.62
N THR A 48 45.06 -25.71 31.85
CA THR A 48 45.61 -25.13 33.09
C THR A 48 45.33 -23.62 33.30
N LEU A 49 44.96 -23.11 34.48
CA LEU A 49 45.04 -23.60 35.86
C LEU A 49 43.97 -22.93 36.75
N SER A 50 43.66 -23.58 37.87
CA SER A 50 42.84 -23.23 39.04
C SER A 50 42.67 -21.76 39.46
N SER A 51 41.47 -21.41 39.93
CA SER A 51 41.26 -20.85 41.29
C SER A 51 39.75 -20.79 41.66
N PRO A 52 39.33 -21.21 42.88
CA PRO A 52 37.94 -21.14 43.33
C PRO A 52 37.65 -19.92 44.23
N ALA A 53 36.48 -19.28 44.00
CA ALA A 53 35.69 -18.47 44.94
C ALA A 53 36.31 -17.12 45.43
N PRO A 54 35.51 -16.12 45.91
CA PRO A 54 34.14 -16.21 46.39
C PRO A 54 33.14 -15.21 45.77
N LEU A 55 31.88 -15.49 46.10
CA LEU A 55 30.66 -14.77 45.78
C LEU A 55 30.75 -13.27 46.14
N GLN A 56 30.71 -12.39 45.14
CA GLN A 56 30.27 -11.00 45.35
C GLN A 56 28.76 -10.92 45.09
N LEU A 57 28.04 -11.15 46.17
CA LEU A 57 26.67 -10.72 46.38
C LEU A 57 26.62 -9.18 46.25
N LEU A 58 25.61 -8.67 45.54
CA LEU A 58 25.23 -7.25 45.39
C LEU A 58 26.04 -6.39 44.40
N GLN A 59 25.97 -6.74 43.11
CA GLN A 59 26.13 -5.74 42.05
C GLN A 59 24.76 -5.14 41.73
N LEU A 60 24.49 -3.94 42.25
CA LEU A 60 23.36 -3.12 41.80
C LEU A 60 23.47 -2.95 40.27
N PRO A 61 22.38 -3.06 39.47
CA PRO A 61 22.42 -2.69 38.06
C PRO A 61 22.56 -1.16 37.94
N GLY A 62 23.77 -0.66 38.17
CA GLY A 62 24.20 0.64 37.71
C GLY A 62 24.28 0.61 36.19
N GLY A 63 23.39 1.36 35.55
CA GLY A 63 23.65 2.00 34.27
C GLY A 63 23.98 1.11 33.09
N LEU A 64 23.00 0.33 32.60
CA LEU A 64 22.98 0.00 31.18
C LEU A 64 22.17 1.07 30.45
N ALA A 65 22.95 1.96 29.84
CA ALA A 65 22.63 2.82 28.73
C ALA A 65 21.37 2.43 27.95
N ALA A 66 20.49 3.41 27.78
CA ALA A 66 19.71 3.62 26.56
C ALA A 66 19.33 2.35 25.81
N THR A 67 18.46 1.52 26.39
CA THR A 67 17.64 0.60 25.60
C THR A 67 16.70 1.49 24.79
N GLY A 68 17.23 2.03 23.69
CA GLY A 68 16.45 2.64 22.66
C GLY A 68 15.42 1.60 22.27
N SER A 69 14.18 1.80 22.71
CA SER A 69 13.04 1.04 22.19
C SER A 69 13.25 0.94 20.68
N PRO A 70 13.14 -0.26 20.06
CA PRO A 70 13.35 -0.39 18.62
C PRO A 70 12.60 0.75 17.95
N PRO A 71 13.27 1.56 17.10
CA PRO A 71 12.72 2.80 16.60
C PRO A 71 11.36 2.45 16.03
N THR A 72 10.35 2.97 16.72
CA THR A 72 8.99 2.52 16.54
C THR A 72 8.60 2.65 15.06
N THR A 73 8.37 1.52 14.39
CA THR A 73 8.07 1.44 12.94
C THR A 73 6.71 2.05 12.57
N ARG A 74 6.11 2.83 13.47
CA ARG A 74 4.80 3.47 13.27
C ARG A 74 4.94 4.66 12.33
N ASN A 75 4.34 4.52 11.16
CA ASN A 75 4.26 5.57 10.14
C ASN A 75 3.42 6.80 10.56
N VAL A 76 2.62 6.71 11.64
CA VAL A 76 1.68 7.75 12.08
C VAL A 76 1.76 8.01 13.58
N THR A 77 1.89 9.29 13.96
CA THR A 77 1.82 9.75 15.36
C THR A 77 0.39 10.15 15.70
N LYS A 78 -0.28 9.34 16.55
CA LYS A 78 -1.66 9.59 16.99
C LYS A 78 -1.76 10.78 17.95
N PHE A 79 -0.85 10.87 18.92
CA PHE A 79 -0.79 11.94 19.92
C PHE A 79 0.63 12.50 19.97
N SER A 80 0.76 13.82 19.86
CA SER A 80 2.05 14.50 20.00
C SER A 80 2.38 14.77 21.46
N LEU A 81 3.65 14.66 21.84
CA LEU A 81 4.10 14.88 23.23
C LEU A 81 3.71 16.26 23.77
N ILE A 82 3.87 17.32 22.98
CA ILE A 82 3.63 18.71 23.43
C ILE A 82 2.15 19.07 23.43
N LYS A 83 1.46 18.90 22.29
CA LYS A 83 0.07 19.40 22.10
C LYS A 83 -1.00 18.33 22.28
N GLY A 84 -0.64 17.06 22.47
CA GLY A 84 -1.59 15.94 22.46
C GLY A 84 -2.33 15.71 21.14
N LYS A 85 -1.98 16.39 20.03
CA LYS A 85 -2.73 16.33 18.77
C LYS A 85 -2.13 15.33 17.76
N ARG A 86 -2.96 14.81 16.86
CA ARG A 86 -2.51 13.96 15.73
C ARG A 86 -1.57 14.70 14.81
N LYS A 87 -0.52 14.02 14.33
CA LYS A 87 0.40 14.54 13.31
C LYS A 87 0.15 13.87 11.96
N THR A 88 0.34 14.66 10.91
CA THR A 88 0.27 14.20 9.52
C THR A 88 1.61 13.62 9.08
N SER A 89 1.60 12.51 8.36
CA SER A 89 2.79 11.99 7.67
C SER A 89 3.18 12.88 6.49
N LYS A 90 4.35 13.51 6.55
CA LYS A 90 4.85 14.41 5.49
C LYS A 90 5.20 13.66 4.20
N ALA A 91 5.52 12.38 4.28
CA ALA A 91 5.80 11.56 3.10
C ALA A 91 4.57 11.46 2.17
N VAL A 92 3.36 11.42 2.74
CA VAL A 92 2.11 11.40 1.97
C VAL A 92 1.95 12.70 1.19
N LEU A 93 2.08 13.85 1.87
CA LEU A 93 1.89 15.17 1.25
C LEU A 93 2.86 15.43 0.10
N LYS A 94 4.09 14.90 0.19
CA LYS A 94 5.10 15.06 -0.88
C LYS A 94 4.84 14.20 -2.11
N ARG A 95 4.05 13.13 -2.00
CA ARG A 95 3.92 12.09 -3.04
C ARG A 95 2.53 12.00 -3.65
N PHE A 96 1.50 12.41 -2.92
CA PHE A 96 0.10 12.28 -3.30
C PHE A 96 -0.62 13.62 -3.20
N LYS A 97 -1.53 13.88 -4.14
CA LYS A 97 -2.46 15.03 -4.11
C LYS A 97 -3.86 14.52 -3.78
N ARG A 98 -4.53 15.19 -2.84
CA ARG A 98 -5.91 14.92 -2.46
C ARG A 98 -6.88 15.77 -3.29
N LEU A 99 -7.97 15.15 -3.75
CA LEU A 99 -9.15 15.81 -4.32
C LEU A 99 -10.29 15.91 -3.30
N ASP A 100 -11.17 16.90 -3.48
CA ASP A 100 -12.21 17.25 -2.50
C ASP A 100 -13.24 16.13 -2.32
N TRP A 101 -13.63 15.46 -3.40
CA TRP A 101 -14.55 14.33 -3.36
C TRP A 101 -13.97 13.06 -2.70
N GLY A 102 -12.67 13.01 -2.42
CA GLY A 102 -12.07 11.96 -1.58
C GLY A 102 -10.98 11.12 -2.22
N ALA A 103 -10.76 11.21 -3.53
CA ALA A 103 -9.69 10.45 -4.18
C ALA A 103 -8.31 11.07 -3.99
N TRP A 104 -7.30 10.22 -4.16
CA TRP A 104 -5.90 10.64 -4.22
C TRP A 104 -5.30 10.33 -5.58
N ILE A 105 -4.45 11.24 -6.04
CA ILE A 105 -3.70 11.14 -7.29
C ILE A 105 -2.23 10.90 -6.95
N ARG A 106 -1.58 10.03 -7.71
CA ARG A 106 -0.12 9.81 -7.68
C ARG A 106 0.47 9.74 -9.08
N THR A 107 1.78 9.91 -9.18
CA THR A 107 2.54 9.55 -10.39
C THR A 107 2.98 8.09 -10.35
N HIS A 108 3.27 7.48 -11.51
CA HIS A 108 3.92 6.18 -11.54
C HIS A 108 5.33 6.21 -10.92
N SER A 109 5.64 5.15 -10.17
CA SER A 109 6.96 4.94 -9.59
C SER A 109 8.01 4.72 -10.68
N GLY A 110 9.23 5.21 -10.43
CA GLY A 110 10.35 5.01 -11.35
C GLY A 110 10.22 5.74 -12.70
N ARG A 111 9.29 6.69 -12.86
CA ARG A 111 9.07 7.40 -14.14
C ARG A 111 10.33 8.06 -14.70
N GLN A 112 11.21 8.56 -13.83
CA GLN A 112 12.47 9.22 -14.20
C GLN A 112 13.71 8.29 -14.21
N LYS A 113 13.56 7.00 -13.88
CA LYS A 113 14.69 6.07 -13.77
C LYS A 113 14.85 5.22 -15.03
N LYS A 114 16.10 4.92 -15.42
CA LYS A 114 16.46 4.03 -16.55
C LYS A 114 15.68 4.33 -17.84
N LEU A 115 15.54 5.62 -18.18
CA LEU A 115 14.73 6.06 -19.34
C LEU A 115 15.24 5.51 -20.67
N PHE A 116 16.56 5.35 -20.80
CA PHE A 116 17.22 4.81 -22.00
C PHE A 116 16.78 3.38 -22.34
N LYS A 117 16.43 2.56 -21.33
CA LYS A 117 15.96 1.18 -21.54
C LYS A 117 14.47 1.09 -21.85
N LYS A 118 13.72 2.19 -21.75
CA LYS A 118 12.25 2.18 -21.80
C LYS A 118 11.75 2.59 -23.19
N SER A 119 10.81 1.82 -23.73
CA SER A 119 10.13 2.16 -24.98
C SER A 119 9.39 3.49 -24.89
N GLY A 120 9.13 4.12 -26.06
CA GLY A 120 8.37 5.37 -26.14
C GLY A 120 6.99 5.28 -25.46
N ALA A 121 6.26 4.20 -25.73
CA ALA A 121 4.93 3.95 -25.15
C ALA A 121 4.97 3.83 -23.61
N LEU A 122 5.96 3.11 -23.07
CA LEU A 122 6.12 2.99 -21.62
C LEU A 122 6.48 4.34 -20.97
N ARG A 123 7.37 5.12 -21.60
CA ARG A 123 7.70 6.48 -21.14
C ARG A 123 6.47 7.38 -21.09
N ARG A 124 5.60 7.30 -22.11
CA ARG A 124 4.31 8.03 -22.15
C ARG A 124 3.40 7.63 -21.00
N ARG A 125 3.17 6.33 -20.78
CA ARG A 125 2.34 5.82 -19.67
C ARG A 125 2.87 6.26 -18.30
N LEU A 126 4.18 6.19 -18.08
CA LEU A 126 4.78 6.55 -16.79
C LEU A 126 4.68 8.04 -16.45
N LYS A 127 4.50 8.92 -17.44
CA LYS A 127 4.27 10.35 -17.22
C LYS A 127 2.86 10.64 -16.72
N GLN A 128 1.91 9.74 -16.93
CA GLN A 128 0.52 9.96 -16.56
C GLN A 128 0.31 9.90 -15.05
N HIS A 129 -0.68 10.66 -14.60
CA HIS A 129 -1.16 10.63 -13.23
C HIS A 129 -2.27 9.58 -13.10
N VAL A 130 -2.25 8.82 -12.02
CA VAL A 130 -3.17 7.70 -11.80
C VAL A 130 -3.79 7.81 -10.41
N PHE A 131 -5.05 7.42 -10.30
CA PHE A 131 -5.75 7.31 -9.03
C PHE A 131 -5.19 6.18 -8.15
N THR A 132 -5.32 6.35 -6.85
CA THR A 132 -5.12 5.27 -5.87
C THR A 132 -6.36 4.40 -5.74
N ASN A 133 -6.15 3.16 -5.31
CA ASN A 133 -7.25 2.25 -5.01
C ASN A 133 -8.04 2.74 -3.79
N ALA A 134 -9.29 2.28 -3.62
CA ALA A 134 -10.16 2.71 -2.51
C ALA A 134 -9.50 2.48 -1.13
N THR A 135 -8.93 1.29 -0.90
CA THR A 135 -8.23 0.95 0.36
C THR A 135 -7.03 1.86 0.63
N GLN A 136 -6.30 2.23 -0.42
CA GLN A 136 -5.16 3.15 -0.32
C GLN A 136 -5.63 4.56 0.04
N SER A 137 -6.68 5.05 -0.63
CA SER A 137 -7.29 6.35 -0.31
C SER A 137 -7.76 6.42 1.14
N TRP A 138 -8.39 5.36 1.64
CA TRP A 138 -8.80 5.25 3.05
C TRP A 138 -7.61 5.29 4.01
N LEU A 139 -6.54 4.53 3.71
CA LEU A 139 -5.31 4.56 4.52
C LEU A 139 -4.68 5.95 4.55
N LEU A 140 -4.56 6.61 3.40
CA LEU A 140 -3.98 7.96 3.28
C LEU A 140 -4.78 8.98 4.10
N ASP A 141 -6.11 8.86 4.11
CA ASP A 141 -7.00 9.69 4.93
C ASP A 141 -6.76 9.49 6.43
N LYS A 142 -6.39 8.29 6.86
CA LYS A 142 -5.98 8.05 8.26
C LYS A 142 -4.59 8.64 8.54
N MET A 143 -3.68 8.65 7.57
CA MET A 143 -2.32 9.18 7.76
C MET A 143 -2.25 10.72 7.82
N VAL A 144 -3.32 11.41 7.44
CA VAL A 144 -3.37 12.85 7.25
C VAL A 144 -4.46 13.48 8.12
N THR A 145 -4.25 14.71 8.59
CA THR A 145 -5.23 15.44 9.42
C THR A 145 -6.32 16.10 8.58
N SER A 146 -7.45 16.45 9.23
CA SER A 146 -8.60 17.11 8.59
C SER A 146 -8.22 18.41 7.84
N PHE A 147 -7.22 19.16 8.31
CA PHE A 147 -6.71 20.35 7.65
C PHE A 147 -6.37 20.16 6.17
N TRP A 148 -5.78 19.01 5.79
CA TRP A 148 -5.41 18.73 4.41
C TRP A 148 -6.54 18.10 3.58
N ARG A 149 -7.62 17.68 4.26
CA ARG A 149 -8.81 17.09 3.64
C ARG A 149 -9.87 18.15 3.32
N ARG A 150 -9.75 19.34 3.91
CA ARG A 150 -10.63 20.48 3.65
C ARG A 150 -10.45 20.98 2.22
N PRO A 151 -11.55 21.28 1.50
CA PRO A 151 -11.50 21.92 0.19
C PRO A 151 -10.72 23.23 0.21
N LYS A 152 -9.95 23.48 -0.85
CA LYS A 152 -9.14 24.71 -1.00
C LYS A 152 -9.29 25.26 -2.40
N HIS A 153 -9.48 26.56 -2.51
CA HIS A 153 -9.60 27.27 -3.78
C HIS A 153 -8.37 28.12 -4.01
N TYR A 154 -7.39 27.55 -4.71
CA TYR A 154 -6.20 28.27 -5.14
C TYR A 154 -6.43 28.96 -6.48
N ILE A 155 -5.77 30.09 -6.69
CA ILE A 155 -5.75 30.78 -7.97
C ILE A 155 -4.98 29.90 -8.97
N ALA A 156 -5.58 29.67 -10.16
CA ALA A 156 -4.99 28.87 -11.25
C ALA A 156 -4.58 27.43 -10.87
N ASP A 157 -5.37 26.70 -10.07
CA ASP A 157 -5.11 25.27 -9.82
C ASP A 157 -5.43 24.42 -11.07
N PRO A 158 -4.45 23.71 -11.67
CA PRO A 158 -4.70 22.83 -12.81
C PRO A 158 -5.66 21.67 -12.48
N TYR A 159 -5.83 21.32 -11.20
CA TYR A 159 -6.76 20.26 -10.78
C TYR A 159 -8.17 20.75 -10.48
N ARG A 160 -8.45 22.06 -10.56
CA ARG A 160 -9.76 22.66 -10.24
C ARG A 160 -10.95 21.87 -10.81
N PRO A 161 -10.96 21.45 -12.10
CA PRO A 161 -12.10 20.75 -12.69
C PRO A 161 -12.37 19.36 -12.10
N TYR A 162 -11.34 18.71 -11.53
CA TYR A 162 -11.42 17.33 -11.05
C TYR A 162 -11.84 17.21 -9.57
N HIS A 163 -12.07 18.34 -8.88
CA HIS A 163 -12.47 18.33 -7.47
C HIS A 163 -13.94 17.93 -7.26
N SER A 164 -14.79 18.03 -8.31
CA SER A 164 -16.18 17.57 -8.32
C SER A 164 -16.35 16.29 -9.12
N ARG A 165 -17.22 15.38 -8.64
CA ARG A 165 -17.64 14.17 -9.36
C ARG A 165 -19.14 13.96 -9.21
N ASN A 166 -19.92 14.52 -10.13
CA ASN A 166 -21.39 14.60 -10.00
C ASN A 166 -22.10 13.33 -10.49
N GLU A 167 -21.51 12.63 -11.46
CA GLU A 167 -22.13 11.48 -12.15
C GLU A 167 -22.30 10.25 -11.25
N TYR A 168 -21.50 10.12 -10.18
CA TYR A 168 -21.49 8.92 -9.34
C TYR A 168 -21.98 9.23 -7.92
N TYR A 169 -23.21 8.81 -7.63
CA TYR A 169 -23.95 9.12 -6.40
C TYR A 169 -23.13 8.95 -5.10
N ALA A 170 -22.33 7.89 -4.97
CA ALA A 170 -21.60 7.61 -3.73
C ALA A 170 -20.40 8.54 -3.49
N THR A 171 -19.82 9.11 -4.55
CA THR A 171 -18.68 10.05 -4.47
C THR A 171 -19.04 11.47 -4.82
N GLN A 172 -20.34 11.79 -4.89
CA GLN A 172 -20.78 13.17 -5.00
C GLN A 172 -20.21 13.99 -3.85
N SER A 173 -19.82 15.23 -4.16
CA SER A 173 -19.23 16.13 -3.17
C SER A 173 -20.21 16.37 -2.04
N LYS A 174 -19.86 15.91 -0.84
CA LYS A 174 -20.61 16.16 0.39
C LYS A 174 -20.01 17.35 1.11
N THR A 175 -20.85 18.12 1.80
CA THR A 175 -20.38 19.19 2.69
C THR A 175 -19.39 18.61 3.70
N PHE A 176 -18.19 19.18 3.76
CA PHE A 176 -17.13 18.71 4.65
C PHE A 176 -17.54 18.98 6.11
N LYS A 177 -17.92 17.93 6.84
CA LYS A 177 -18.18 18.03 8.29
C LYS A 177 -16.85 17.94 9.03
N VAL A 178 -16.55 18.99 9.82
CA VAL A 178 -15.30 19.13 10.59
C VAL A 178 -15.34 18.29 11.86
#